data_AF-K1V691-F1
#
_entry.id   AF-K1V691-F1
#
_cell.length_a   1.000
_cell.length_b   1.000
_cell.length_c   1.000
_cell.angle_alpha   90.00
_cell.angle_beta   90.00
_cell.angle_gamma   90.00
#
_symmetry.space_group_name_H-M   'P 1'
#
loop_
_entity.id
_entity.type
_entity.pdbx_description
1 polymer ?
#
loop_
_entity_poly.entity_id
_entity_poly.type
_entity_poly.pdbx_seq_one_letter_code
_entity_poly.pdbx_strand_id
1 'polypeptide(L)'
;MLTMRAIDENGKWLPKSRKVYDLGENGERIKLPSGRWKSHKEDTVDWNEQYHAEEWRHGWELVQNKYLELAGSPERVDMRSYERQGLDKIPTVHMGAAVCALERKGIETNIGNLNRDIKAANRMMNAIRSTIQNLRNWIADIVEATKEAFAEVEAQPKSTSPDLVILL
;
A
#
# COMPACT_ATOMS: atom_id res chain seq x y z
N MET A 1 -9.66 19.15 -14.60
CA MET A 1 -9.33 18.95 -16.03
C MET A 1 -8.01 19.63 -16.28
N LEU A 2 -7.00 18.91 -16.76
CA LEU A 2 -5.68 19.44 -17.11
C LEU A 2 -5.52 19.51 -18.63
N THR A 3 -4.61 20.34 -19.11
CA THR A 3 -4.32 20.48 -20.53
C THR A 3 -3.33 19.40 -20.98
N MET A 4 -3.39 19.04 -22.27
CA MET A 4 -2.49 18.04 -22.88
C MET A 4 -1.35 18.68 -23.69
N ARG A 5 -1.14 19.98 -23.53
CA ARG A 5 -0.17 20.79 -24.25
C ARG A 5 0.53 21.71 -23.27
N ALA A 6 1.82 21.88 -23.44
CA ALA A 6 2.56 22.94 -22.78
C ALA A 6 2.27 24.30 -23.43
N ILE A 7 2.52 25.36 -22.67
CA ILE A 7 2.46 26.76 -23.10
C ILE A 7 3.90 27.27 -23.17
N ASP A 8 4.23 28.02 -24.21
CA ASP A 8 5.53 28.69 -24.32
C ASP A 8 5.58 29.98 -23.48
N GLU A 9 6.76 30.61 -23.39
CA GLU A 9 6.97 31.84 -22.63
C GLU A 9 6.07 33.01 -23.09
N ASN A 10 5.54 32.95 -24.31
CA ASN A 10 4.68 33.96 -24.90
C ASN A 10 3.18 33.64 -24.75
N GLY A 11 2.83 32.58 -24.02
CA GLY A 11 1.45 32.19 -23.79
C GLY A 11 0.81 31.36 -24.93
N LYS A 12 1.59 30.92 -25.92
CA LYS A 12 1.09 30.14 -27.05
C LYS A 12 1.18 28.64 -26.76
N TRP A 13 0.13 27.91 -27.13
CA TRP A 13 0.09 26.45 -27.03
C TRP A 13 1.10 25.79 -27.97
N LEU A 14 1.91 24.90 -27.41
CA LEU A 14 2.81 24.06 -28.18
C LEU A 14 2.05 22.91 -28.88
N PRO A 15 2.59 22.37 -29.99
CA PRO A 15 2.11 21.12 -30.55
C PRO A 15 2.15 20.02 -29.48
N LYS A 16 1.23 19.04 -29.55
CA LYS A 16 1.23 17.89 -28.63
C LYS A 16 2.47 17.01 -28.85
N SER A 17 2.93 16.97 -30.10
CA SER A 17 4.00 16.10 -30.55
C SER A 17 4.69 16.66 -31.78
N ARG A 18 5.94 16.25 -31.98
CA ARG A 18 6.73 16.55 -33.17
C ARG A 18 7.12 15.26 -33.89
N LYS A 19 7.36 15.38 -35.19
CA LYS A 19 7.93 14.30 -36.00
C LYS A 19 9.45 14.40 -35.93
N VAL A 20 10.10 13.31 -35.53
CA VAL A 20 11.57 13.22 -35.45
C VAL A 20 12.06 12.17 -36.43
N TYR A 21 13.12 12.49 -37.17
CA TYR A 21 13.76 11.55 -38.08
C TYR A 21 14.78 10.72 -37.33
N ASP A 22 14.78 9.41 -37.56
CA ASP A 22 15.74 8.51 -36.94
C ASP A 22 17.11 8.71 -37.62
N LEU A 23 18.13 8.91 -36.80
CA LEU A 23 19.52 9.09 -37.23
C LEU A 23 20.28 7.78 -37.06
N GLY A 24 21.15 7.45 -38.01
CA GLY A 24 22.09 6.33 -37.92
C GLY A 24 23.33 6.71 -37.09
N GLU A 25 24.29 5.78 -36.99
CA GLU A 25 25.53 5.96 -36.18
C GLU A 25 26.35 7.19 -36.58
N ASN A 26 26.27 7.61 -37.85
CA ASN A 26 27.01 8.76 -38.39
C ASN A 26 26.21 10.07 -38.35
N GLY A 27 25.01 10.09 -37.75
CA GLY A 27 24.13 11.26 -37.73
C GLY A 27 23.33 11.50 -39.02
N GLU A 28 23.46 10.61 -40.01
CA GLU A 28 22.66 10.65 -41.25
C GLU A 28 21.25 10.07 -41.04
N ARG A 29 20.26 10.58 -41.77
CA ARG A 29 18.88 10.08 -41.69
C ARG A 29 18.77 8.67 -42.24
N ILE A 30 18.04 7.80 -41.56
CA ILE A 30 17.83 6.42 -42.02
C ILE A 30 16.79 6.40 -43.15
N LYS A 31 17.16 5.86 -44.31
CA LYS A 31 16.25 5.67 -45.44
C LYS A 31 15.71 4.24 -45.46
N LEU A 32 14.40 4.09 -45.58
CA LEU A 32 13.73 2.79 -45.73
C LEU A 32 13.89 2.25 -47.16
N PRO A 33 13.76 0.93 -47.39
CA PRO A 33 13.78 0.35 -48.74
C PRO A 33 12.75 0.95 -49.70
N SER A 34 11.65 1.50 -49.17
CA SER A 34 10.61 2.21 -49.92
C SER A 34 11.02 3.62 -50.39
N GLY A 35 12.23 4.09 -50.05
CA GLY A 35 12.73 5.43 -50.37
C GLY A 35 12.27 6.54 -49.41
N ARG A 36 11.37 6.24 -48.46
CA ARG A 36 10.94 7.19 -47.41
C ARG A 36 11.94 7.24 -46.26
N TRP A 37 12.05 8.39 -45.60
CA TRP A 37 12.85 8.53 -44.37
C TRP A 37 12.13 7.89 -43.19
N LYS A 38 12.89 7.15 -42.36
CA LYS A 38 12.41 6.60 -41.10
C LYS A 38 12.20 7.75 -40.10
N SER A 39 11.05 7.74 -39.43
CA SER A 39 10.69 8.76 -38.46
C SER A 39 9.74 8.20 -37.44
N HIS A 40 9.82 8.71 -36.21
CA HIS A 40 8.84 8.45 -35.17
C HIS A 40 8.22 9.75 -34.67
N LYS A 41 7.17 9.60 -33.87
CA LYS A 41 6.49 10.70 -33.19
C LYS A 41 7.09 10.80 -31.78
N GLU A 42 7.55 11.99 -31.43
CA GLU A 42 8.00 12.32 -30.07
C GLU A 42 6.98 13.31 -29.47
N ASP A 43 6.47 13.02 -28.28
CA ASP A 43 5.58 13.95 -27.59
C ASP A 43 6.39 15.14 -27.05
N THR A 44 5.76 16.31 -26.99
CA THR A 44 6.45 17.56 -26.55
C THR A 44 6.57 17.65 -25.04
N VAL A 45 5.80 16.83 -24.32
CA VAL A 45 5.82 16.68 -22.87
C VAL A 45 5.75 15.20 -22.54
N ASP A 46 6.35 14.84 -21.42
CA ASP A 46 6.47 13.49 -20.87
C ASP A 46 5.34 13.11 -19.91
N TRP A 47 4.32 13.97 -19.70
CA TRP A 47 3.23 13.75 -18.73
C TRP A 47 2.48 12.40 -18.84
N ASN A 48 2.61 11.67 -19.95
CA ASN A 48 1.99 10.34 -20.12
C ASN A 48 2.95 9.18 -19.79
N GLU A 49 4.20 9.45 -19.44
CA GLU A 49 5.17 8.44 -19.04
C GLU A 49 4.77 7.82 -17.70
N GLN A 50 4.86 6.50 -17.61
CA GLN A 50 4.22 5.76 -16.52
C GLN A 50 4.80 6.07 -15.13
N TYR A 51 6.08 6.46 -15.04
CA TYR A 51 6.72 6.74 -13.75
C TYR A 51 6.14 8.00 -13.08
N HIS A 52 5.71 9.01 -13.85
CA HIS A 52 5.04 10.18 -13.28
C HIS A 52 3.75 9.83 -12.54
N ALA A 53 3.10 8.72 -12.90
CA ALA A 53 1.93 8.26 -12.17
C ALA A 53 2.27 7.91 -10.71
N GLU A 54 3.44 7.33 -10.43
CA GLU A 54 3.88 7.05 -9.07
C GLU A 54 4.29 8.35 -8.34
N GLU A 55 5.01 9.24 -9.02
CA GLU A 55 5.41 10.54 -8.46
C GLU A 55 4.21 11.40 -8.03
N TRP A 56 3.21 11.54 -8.90
CA TRP A 56 2.03 12.35 -8.61
C TRP A 56 1.14 11.72 -7.55
N ARG A 57 1.02 10.39 -7.53
CA ARG A 57 0.31 9.68 -6.45
C ARG A 57 0.99 9.93 -5.11
N HIS A 58 2.31 9.78 -5.04
CA HIS A 58 3.06 10.04 -3.82
C HIS A 58 2.99 11.52 -3.41
N GLY A 59 3.11 12.45 -4.35
CA GLY A 59 2.93 13.88 -4.08
C GLY A 59 1.54 14.19 -3.51
N TRP A 60 0.49 13.58 -4.05
CA TRP A 60 -0.87 13.69 -3.50
C TRP A 60 -0.97 13.11 -2.09
N GLU A 61 -0.35 11.95 -1.82
CA GLU A 61 -0.35 11.28 -0.51
C GLU A 61 0.19 12.19 0.59
N LEU A 62 1.34 12.80 0.33
CA LEU A 62 2.01 13.71 1.26
C LEU A 62 1.12 14.91 1.60
N VAL A 63 0.52 15.52 0.58
CA VAL A 63 -0.37 16.68 0.75
C VAL A 63 -1.62 16.29 1.52
N GLN A 64 -2.26 15.17 1.15
CA GLN A 64 -3.47 14.69 1.82
C GLN A 64 -3.22 14.39 3.30
N ASN A 65 -2.14 13.67 3.62
CA ASN A 65 -1.79 13.31 4.99
C ASN A 65 -1.46 14.54 5.84
N LYS A 66 -0.79 15.54 5.27
CA LYS A 66 -0.55 16.83 5.93
C LYS A 66 -1.87 17.51 6.33
N TYR A 67 -2.86 17.53 5.45
CA TYR A 67 -4.16 18.15 5.77
C TYR A 67 -5.00 17.31 6.74
N LEU A 68 -4.91 15.97 6.68
CA LEU A 68 -5.54 15.10 7.68
C LEU A 68 -4.98 15.35 9.08
N GLU A 69 -3.67 15.52 9.21
CA GLU A 69 -3.01 15.87 10.47
C GLU A 69 -3.46 17.25 10.98
N LEU A 70 -3.48 18.27 10.11
CA LEU A 70 -3.96 19.61 10.48
C LEU A 70 -5.42 19.62 10.91
N ALA A 71 -6.24 18.71 10.38
CA ALA A 71 -7.63 18.52 10.77
C ALA A 71 -7.80 17.69 12.08
N GLY A 72 -6.71 17.18 12.66
CA GLY A 72 -6.74 16.31 13.84
C GLY A 72 -7.23 14.88 13.57
N SER A 73 -7.25 14.45 12.29
CA SER A 73 -7.65 13.10 11.89
C SER A 73 -6.52 12.11 12.18
N PRO A 74 -6.76 10.96 12.84
CA PRO A 74 -5.75 9.91 13.02
C PRO A 74 -5.49 9.10 11.75
N GLU A 75 -6.38 9.16 10.75
CA GLU A 75 -6.25 8.41 9.50
C GLU A 75 -5.06 8.87 8.67
N ARG A 76 -4.41 7.92 8.00
CA ARG A 76 -3.35 8.18 7.02
C ARG A 76 -3.63 7.38 5.76
N VAL A 77 -3.35 7.98 4.61
CA VAL A 77 -3.47 7.38 3.30
C VAL A 77 -2.10 6.93 2.83
N ASP A 78 -2.03 5.76 2.20
CA ASP A 78 -0.82 5.21 1.57
C ASP A 78 -1.19 4.75 0.16
N MET A 79 -0.45 5.20 -0.86
CA MET A 79 -0.73 4.91 -2.28
C MET A 79 -0.28 3.52 -2.73
N ARG A 80 0.55 2.84 -1.93
CA ARG A 80 1.05 1.51 -2.26
C ARG A 80 -0.11 0.51 -2.18
N SER A 81 -0.02 -0.57 -2.95
CA SER A 81 -0.95 -1.69 -2.79
C SER A 81 -0.82 -2.30 -1.39
N TYR A 82 -1.86 -2.97 -0.88
CA TYR A 82 -1.79 -3.68 0.40
C TYR A 82 -0.60 -4.65 0.44
N GLU A 83 -0.31 -5.33 -0.67
CA GLU A 83 0.88 -6.17 -0.82
C GLU A 83 2.20 -5.40 -0.61
N ARG A 84 2.38 -4.25 -1.28
CA ARG A 84 3.58 -3.41 -1.11
C ARG A 84 3.69 -2.78 0.28
N GLN A 85 2.58 -2.67 1.01
CA GLN A 85 2.56 -2.26 2.42
C GLN A 85 2.86 -3.42 3.38
N GLY A 86 2.90 -4.67 2.88
CA GLY A 86 3.00 -5.87 3.72
C GLY A 86 1.71 -6.16 4.50
N LEU A 87 0.58 -5.58 4.10
CA LEU A 87 -0.72 -5.84 4.71
C LEU A 87 -1.35 -7.06 4.05
N ASP A 88 -1.52 -8.11 4.85
CA ASP A 88 -2.30 -9.28 4.47
C ASP A 88 -3.80 -8.93 4.58
N LYS A 89 -4.31 -8.22 3.57
CA LYS A 89 -5.70 -7.78 3.46
C LYS A 89 -6.16 -7.98 2.02
N ILE A 90 -7.29 -8.66 1.86
CA ILE A 90 -7.84 -8.95 0.53
C ILE A 90 -8.46 -7.67 -0.04
N PRO A 91 -8.02 -7.17 -1.22
CA PRO A 91 -8.59 -5.98 -1.83
C PRO A 91 -9.98 -6.28 -2.42
N THR A 92 -10.87 -5.30 -2.38
CA THR A 92 -12.18 -5.37 -3.03
C THR A 92 -12.08 -5.10 -4.53
N VAL A 93 -12.99 -5.66 -5.32
CA VAL A 93 -13.09 -5.42 -6.77
C VAL A 93 -13.88 -4.14 -7.05
N HIS A 94 -13.42 -3.33 -8.02
CA HIS A 94 -14.10 -2.10 -8.40
C HIS A 94 -15.52 -2.36 -8.92
N MET A 95 -16.51 -1.67 -8.34
CA MET A 95 -17.89 -1.68 -8.80
C MET A 95 -18.12 -0.58 -9.84
N GLY A 96 -18.27 -0.98 -11.10
CA GLY A 96 -18.58 -0.05 -12.19
C GLY A 96 -19.95 0.63 -12.02
N ALA A 97 -20.18 1.69 -12.80
CA ALA A 97 -21.40 2.50 -12.69
C ALA A 97 -22.70 1.70 -12.82
N ALA A 98 -22.76 0.73 -13.74
CA ALA A 98 -23.92 -0.14 -13.95
C ALA A 98 -24.20 -1.03 -12.73
N VAL A 99 -23.15 -1.64 -12.16
CA VAL A 99 -23.23 -2.50 -10.96
C VAL A 99 -23.74 -1.68 -9.78
N CYS A 100 -23.16 -0.50 -9.55
CA CYS A 100 -23.62 0.42 -8.52
C CYS A 100 -25.09 0.84 -8.72
N ALA A 101 -25.54 1.03 -9.95
CA ALA A 101 -26.93 1.37 -10.24
C ALA A 101 -27.91 0.22 -9.91
N LEU A 102 -27.52 -1.04 -10.18
CA LEU A 102 -28.32 -2.21 -9.82
C LEU A 102 -28.39 -2.41 -8.30
N GLU A 103 -27.26 -2.29 -7.61
CA GLU A 103 -27.19 -2.43 -6.14
C GLU A 103 -27.98 -1.34 -5.43
N ARG A 104 -28.01 -0.10 -5.93
CA ARG A 104 -28.89 0.96 -5.41
C ARG A 104 -30.37 0.64 -5.55
N LYS A 105 -30.74 -0.18 -6.53
CA LYS A 105 -32.12 -0.68 -6.71
C LYS A 105 -32.41 -1.92 -5.85
N GLY A 106 -31.46 -2.35 -5.02
CA GLY A 106 -31.58 -3.56 -4.20
C GLY A 106 -31.37 -4.86 -4.97
N ILE A 107 -30.87 -4.81 -6.21
CA ILE A 107 -30.56 -6.00 -6.98
C ILE A 107 -29.12 -6.41 -6.65
N GLU A 108 -28.98 -7.59 -6.06
CA GLU A 108 -27.68 -8.15 -5.78
C GLU A 108 -26.94 -8.52 -7.06
N THR A 109 -25.67 -8.15 -7.09
CA THR A 109 -24.77 -8.43 -8.21
C THR A 109 -23.65 -9.34 -7.73
N ASN A 110 -23.11 -10.16 -8.64
CA ASN A 110 -21.98 -11.04 -8.32
C ASN A 110 -20.77 -10.27 -7.76
N ILE A 111 -20.50 -9.07 -8.28
CA ILE A 111 -19.41 -8.20 -7.81
C ILE A 111 -19.72 -7.63 -6.42
N GLY A 112 -20.97 -7.21 -6.18
CA GLY A 112 -21.39 -6.75 -4.85
C GLY A 112 -21.27 -7.86 -3.79
N ASN A 113 -21.73 -9.06 -4.11
CA ASN A 113 -21.64 -10.23 -3.23
C ASN A 113 -20.19 -10.63 -2.96
N LEU A 114 -19.34 -10.68 -3.98
CA LEU A 114 -17.90 -10.90 -3.81
C LEU A 114 -17.27 -9.86 -2.86
N ASN A 115 -17.61 -8.59 -2.99
CA ASN A 115 -17.09 -7.55 -2.10
C ASN A 115 -17.63 -7.66 -0.66
N ARG A 116 -18.85 -8.16 -0.46
CA ARG A 116 -19.39 -8.48 0.87
C ARG A 116 -18.60 -9.63 1.50
N ASP A 117 -18.32 -10.67 0.74
CA ASP A 117 -17.54 -11.84 1.18
C ASP A 117 -16.10 -11.44 1.54
N ILE A 118 -15.44 -10.64 0.69
CA ILE A 118 -14.11 -10.09 0.96
C ILE A 118 -14.09 -9.27 2.25
N LYS A 119 -15.11 -8.43 2.49
CA LYS A 119 -15.22 -7.67 3.74
C LYS A 119 -15.45 -8.58 4.95
N ALA A 120 -16.25 -9.64 4.82
CA ALA A 120 -16.46 -10.62 5.88
C ALA A 120 -15.16 -11.38 6.22
N ALA A 121 -14.44 -11.85 5.21
CA ALA A 121 -13.16 -12.53 5.36
C ALA A 121 -12.11 -11.62 6.04
N ASN A 122 -11.98 -10.37 5.60
CA ASN A 122 -11.07 -9.41 6.22
C ASN A 122 -11.42 -9.12 7.69
N ARG A 123 -12.70 -9.03 8.05
CA ARG A 123 -13.14 -8.87 9.44
C ARG A 123 -12.75 -10.08 10.28
N MET A 124 -12.98 -11.29 9.77
CA MET A 124 -12.61 -12.53 10.44
C MET A 124 -11.09 -12.62 10.64
N MET A 125 -10.30 -12.31 9.60
CA MET A 125 -8.84 -12.31 9.66
C MET A 125 -8.30 -11.33 10.72
N ASN A 126 -8.87 -10.12 10.79
CA ASN A 126 -8.49 -9.15 11.81
C ASN A 126 -8.85 -9.62 13.23
N ALA A 127 -10.01 -10.24 13.41
CA ALA A 127 -10.40 -10.81 14.69
C ALA A 127 -9.40 -11.90 15.14
N ILE A 128 -9.04 -12.82 14.24
CA ILE A 128 -8.03 -13.86 14.49
C ILE A 128 -6.67 -13.26 14.85
N ARG A 129 -6.23 -12.22 14.15
CA ARG A 129 -4.96 -11.54 14.50
C ARG A 129 -5.01 -10.91 15.89
N SER A 130 -6.12 -10.27 16.23
CA SER A 130 -6.30 -9.66 17.56
C SER A 130 -6.30 -10.71 18.68
N THR A 131 -6.93 -11.86 18.48
CA THR A 131 -6.94 -12.94 19.48
C THR A 131 -5.56 -13.54 19.66
N ILE A 132 -4.83 -13.79 18.57
CA ILE A 132 -3.44 -14.26 18.62
C ILE A 132 -2.56 -13.25 19.37
N GLN A 133 -2.70 -11.95 19.11
CA GLN A 133 -1.91 -10.93 19.79
C GLN A 133 -2.22 -10.89 21.30
N ASN A 134 -3.49 -10.96 21.68
CA ASN A 134 -3.90 -11.00 23.09
C ASN A 134 -3.35 -12.24 23.79
N LEU A 135 -3.39 -13.41 23.15
CA LEU A 135 -2.80 -14.64 23.70
C LEU A 135 -1.29 -14.52 23.86
N ARG A 136 -0.58 -13.91 22.90
CA ARG A 136 0.87 -13.67 23.00
C ARG A 136 1.21 -12.74 24.16
N ASN A 137 0.45 -11.67 24.34
CA ASN A 137 0.64 -10.75 25.47
C ASN A 137 0.41 -11.49 26.80
N TRP A 138 -0.68 -12.25 26.91
CA TRP A 138 -0.97 -13.02 28.12
C TRP A 138 0.09 -14.07 28.44
N ILE A 139 0.64 -14.76 27.44
CA ILE A 139 1.78 -15.68 27.63
C ILE A 139 3.01 -14.92 28.12
N ALA A 140 3.28 -13.72 27.59
CA ALA A 140 4.42 -12.90 28.03
C ALA A 140 4.28 -12.51 29.51
N ASP A 141 3.08 -12.07 29.93
CA ASP A 141 2.78 -11.70 31.31
C ASP A 141 2.99 -12.89 32.26
N ILE A 142 2.55 -14.09 31.87
CA ILE A 142 2.77 -15.31 32.67
C ILE A 142 4.26 -15.64 32.79
N VAL A 143 5.00 -15.56 31.69
CA VAL A 143 6.45 -15.83 31.69
C VAL A 143 7.18 -14.84 32.59
N GLU A 144 6.77 -13.58 32.62
CA GLU A 144 7.33 -12.58 33.53
C GLU A 144 6.99 -12.88 35.00
N ALA A 145 5.71 -13.10 35.32
CA ALA A 145 5.28 -13.44 36.68
C ALA A 145 5.94 -14.74 37.20
N THR A 146 6.13 -15.75 36.35
CA THR A 146 6.85 -16.97 36.74
C THR A 146 8.32 -16.71 37.02
N LYS A 147 9.01 -15.86 36.25
CA LYS A 147 10.40 -15.48 36.54
C LYS A 147 10.51 -14.75 37.87
N GLU A 148 9.60 -13.84 38.17
CA GLU A 148 9.55 -13.15 39.46
C GLU A 148 9.34 -14.14 40.61
N ALA A 149 8.39 -15.06 40.47
CA ALA A 149 8.16 -16.11 41.47
C ALA A 149 9.37 -17.03 41.67
N PHE A 150 10.09 -17.41 40.59
CA PHE A 150 11.33 -18.18 40.71
C PHE A 150 12.45 -17.38 41.39
N ALA A 151 12.59 -16.09 41.08
CA ALA A 151 13.56 -15.21 41.73
C ALA A 151 13.26 -15.03 43.23
N GLU A 152 11.98 -14.92 43.61
CA GLU A 152 11.55 -14.87 45.01
C GLU A 152 11.87 -16.18 45.74
N VAL A 153 11.65 -17.34 45.10
CA VAL A 153 11.99 -18.65 45.68
C VAL A 153 13.50 -18.83 45.84
N GLU A 154 14.31 -18.35 44.90
CA GLU A 154 15.78 -18.36 45.03
C GLU A 154 16.30 -17.38 46.09
N ALA A 155 15.60 -16.27 46.31
CA ALA A 155 15.93 -15.28 47.33
C ALA A 155 15.51 -15.69 48.76
N GLN A 156 14.61 -16.65 48.90
CA GLN A 156 14.31 -17.26 50.20
C GLN A 156 15.50 -18.12 50.66
N PRO A 157 16.00 -17.96 51.89
CA PRO A 157 17.10 -18.77 52.38
C PRO A 157 16.66 -20.24 52.39
N LYS A 158 17.51 -21.15 51.88
CA LYS A 158 17.32 -22.60 52.03
C LYS A 158 17.12 -22.90 53.51
N SER A 159 15.87 -23.03 53.96
CA SER A 159 15.56 -23.42 55.32
C SER A 159 16.14 -24.81 55.52
N THR A 160 17.17 -24.87 56.34
CA THR A 160 17.90 -26.05 56.76
C THR A 160 16.90 -27.15 57.08
N SER A 161 16.98 -28.27 56.37
CA SER A 161 16.28 -29.50 56.73
C SER A 161 16.57 -29.78 58.21
N PRO A 162 15.58 -30.12 59.06
CA PRO A 162 15.89 -30.55 60.41
C PRO A 162 16.75 -31.81 60.29
N ASP A 163 17.92 -31.75 60.91
CA ASP A 163 18.88 -32.84 60.99
C ASP A 163 18.16 -34.05 61.63
N LEU A 164 17.93 -35.11 60.87
CA LEU A 164 17.30 -36.36 61.36
C LEU A 164 18.23 -37.17 62.28
N VAL A 165 19.25 -36.54 62.87
CA VAL A 165 20.33 -37.18 63.63
C VAL A 165 20.05 -37.22 65.15
N ILE A 166 18.95 -36.62 65.65
CA ILE A 166 18.61 -36.62 67.10
C ILE A 166 17.43 -37.58 67.42
N LEU A 167 17.52 -38.83 66.96
CA LEU A 167 16.57 -39.90 67.33
C LEU A 167 17.27 -41.22 67.70
N LEU A 168 18.43 -41.13 68.33
CA LEU A 168 19.10 -42.22 69.07
C LEU A 168 19.21 -41.83 70.55
#